data_AF-A0A2W0AWT2-F1
#
_entry.id   AF-A0A2W0AWT2-F1
#
_cell.length_a   1.000
_cell.length_b   1.000
_cell.length_c   1.000
_cell.angle_alpha   90.00
_cell.angle_beta   90.00
_cell.angle_gamma   90.00
#
_symmetry.space_group_name_H-M   'P 1'
#
loop_
_entity.id
_entity.type
_entity.pdbx_description
1 polymer ?
#
loop_
_entity_poly.entity_id
_entity_poly.type
_entity_poly.pdbx_seq_one_letter_code
_entity_poly.pdbx_strand_id
1 'polypeptide(L)'
;MNVNIPTWLQPGDYWLARLALEKAVGTLFLIAFLNAVNQFRPLLGERGLMPVPPFVRHVPFRESPSLFFFFPRDRAFAICAWIGVALSALIVSGFADRYSWLLLAIWAVLWVLYLSFVNVGQIFYGFGWESILLEAGAYSAFLGASGTNGQVAVMWLFRWLLFRVMFGAGLIKLRGDSCWRDLT
;
A
#
# COMPACT_ATOMS: atom_id res chain seq x y z
N MET A 1 -7.26 -36.78 -15.21
CA MET A 1 -7.25 -35.77 -16.30
C MET A 1 -6.06 -34.86 -16.02
N ASN A 2 -4.92 -35.08 -16.69
CA ASN A 2 -3.71 -34.28 -16.46
C ASN A 2 -3.86 -32.96 -17.21
N VAL A 3 -4.14 -31.89 -16.48
CA VAL A 3 -4.17 -30.54 -17.05
C VAL A 3 -2.72 -30.15 -17.37
N ASN A 4 -2.39 -30.06 -18.65
CA ASN A 4 -1.11 -29.51 -19.10
C ASN A 4 -1.10 -28.01 -18.83
N ILE A 5 -0.53 -27.61 -17.70
CA ILE A 5 -0.32 -26.20 -17.37
C ILE A 5 0.81 -25.67 -18.27
N PRO A 6 0.57 -24.60 -19.07
CA PRO A 6 1.61 -23.97 -19.87
C PRO A 6 2.85 -23.63 -19.05
N THR A 7 4.05 -23.77 -19.62
CA THR A 7 5.33 -23.56 -18.92
C THR A 7 5.46 -22.19 -18.27
N TRP A 8 4.83 -21.15 -18.81
CA TRP A 8 4.80 -19.80 -18.25
C TRP A 8 3.82 -19.63 -17.06
N LEU A 9 2.91 -20.58 -16.85
CA LEU A 9 2.03 -20.70 -15.68
C LEU A 9 2.55 -21.66 -14.62
N GLN A 10 3.60 -22.43 -14.92
CA GLN A 10 4.23 -23.28 -13.92
C GLN A 10 4.89 -22.41 -12.85
N PRO A 11 4.89 -22.84 -11.57
CA PRO A 11 5.61 -22.14 -10.51
C PRO A 11 7.09 -22.07 -10.86
N GLY A 12 7.52 -20.94 -11.43
CA GLY A 12 8.94 -20.64 -11.58
C GLY A 12 9.58 -20.38 -10.22
N ASP A 13 10.91 -20.48 -10.15
CA ASP A 13 11.69 -20.14 -8.95
C ASP A 13 11.72 -18.62 -8.71
N TYR A 14 10.55 -18.03 -8.42
CA TYR A 14 10.38 -16.61 -8.12
C TYR A 14 10.73 -16.27 -6.67
N TRP A 15 11.48 -17.10 -5.95
CA TRP A 15 11.76 -16.90 -4.53
C TRP A 15 12.49 -15.57 -4.27
N LEU A 16 13.43 -15.19 -5.14
CA LEU A 16 14.19 -13.94 -5.02
C LEU A 16 13.31 -12.74 -5.33
N ALA A 17 12.49 -12.82 -6.37
CA ALA A 17 11.53 -11.76 -6.72
C ALA A 17 10.49 -11.56 -5.62
N ARG A 18 9.95 -12.65 -5.06
CA ARG A 18 9.04 -12.65 -3.90
C ARG A 18 9.68 -11.92 -2.73
N LEU A 19 10.89 -12.32 -2.35
CA LEU A 19 11.61 -11.72 -1.23
C LEU A 19 11.88 -10.22 -1.49
N ALA A 20 12.38 -9.87 -2.67
CA ALA A 20 12.69 -8.50 -3.03
C ALA A 20 11.44 -7.61 -3.00
N LEU A 21 10.33 -8.07 -3.58
CA LEU A 21 9.05 -7.34 -3.55
C LEU A 21 8.53 -7.17 -2.13
N GLU A 22 8.55 -8.23 -1.33
CA GLU A 22 8.06 -8.19 0.05
C GLU A 22 8.85 -7.16 0.89
N LYS A 23 10.19 -7.17 0.80
CA LYS A 23 11.03 -6.23 1.54
C LYS A 23 10.93 -4.81 0.99
N ALA A 24 10.84 -4.64 -0.33
CA ALA A 24 10.68 -3.32 -0.95
C ALA A 24 9.35 -2.67 -0.56
N VAL A 25 8.24 -3.39 -0.70
CA VAL A 25 6.91 -2.88 -0.33
C VAL A 25 6.84 -2.66 1.18
N GLY A 26 7.37 -3.57 2.00
CA GLY A 26 7.45 -3.38 3.46
C GLY A 26 8.23 -2.14 3.86
N THR A 27 9.32 -1.84 3.16
CA THR A 27 10.11 -0.61 3.37
C THR A 27 9.33 0.64 2.96
N LEU A 28 8.58 0.59 1.86
CA LEU A 28 7.72 1.72 1.44
C LEU A 28 6.62 2.00 2.46
N PHE A 29 5.98 0.95 3.00
CA PHE A 29 5.02 1.11 4.12
C PHE A 29 5.68 1.70 5.37
N LEU A 30 6.91 1.26 5.71
CA LEU A 30 7.65 1.83 6.83
C LEU A 30 7.88 3.33 6.65
N ILE A 31 8.34 3.75 5.47
CA ILE A 31 8.55 5.16 5.13
C ILE A 31 7.21 5.93 5.20
N ALA A 32 6.15 5.35 4.65
CA ALA A 32 4.82 5.95 4.64
C ALA A 32 4.25 6.17 6.05
N PHE A 33 4.38 5.17 6.94
CA PHE A 33 3.95 5.32 8.34
C PHE A 33 4.86 6.25 9.14
N LEU A 34 6.16 6.29 8.86
CA LEU A 34 7.05 7.31 9.45
C LEU A 34 6.64 8.71 8.98
N ASN A 35 6.24 8.88 7.72
CA ASN A 35 5.67 10.14 7.25
C ASN A 35 4.38 10.46 8.03
N ALA A 36 3.45 9.51 8.18
CA ALA A 36 2.23 9.70 8.95
C ALA A 36 2.52 10.10 10.42
N VAL A 37 3.49 9.48 11.08
CA VAL A 37 3.91 9.87 12.45
C VAL A 37 4.33 11.34 12.51
N ASN A 38 5.10 11.81 11.53
CA ASN A 38 5.71 13.13 11.55
C ASN A 38 4.81 14.24 10.98
N GLN A 39 3.97 13.93 10.00
CA GLN A 39 3.26 14.92 9.19
C GLN A 39 1.74 14.82 9.32
N PHE A 40 1.16 13.67 9.70
CA PHE A 40 -0.30 13.54 9.68
C PHE A 40 -0.98 14.50 10.66
N ARG A 41 -0.43 14.67 11.87
CA ARG A 41 -0.99 15.55 12.89
C ARG A 41 -1.03 17.03 12.46
N PRO A 42 0.06 17.66 12.00
CA PRO A 42 0.00 19.05 11.55
C PRO A 42 -0.86 19.25 10.29
N LEU A 43 -0.98 18.24 9.43
CA LEU A 43 -1.78 18.35 8.20
C LEU A 43 -3.28 18.11 8.45
N LEU A 44 -3.62 17.06 9.19
CA LEU A 44 -4.95 16.44 9.23
C LEU A 44 -5.44 16.14 10.66
N GLY A 45 -4.62 16.40 11.68
CA GLY A 45 -5.00 16.24 13.09
C GLY A 45 -6.15 17.16 13.51
N GLU A 46 -6.54 17.11 14.78
CA GLU A 46 -7.66 17.89 15.33
C GLU A 46 -7.52 19.41 15.11
N ARG A 47 -6.27 19.89 15.04
CA ARG A 47 -5.90 21.28 14.77
C ARG A 47 -5.01 21.43 13.53
N GLY A 48 -5.08 20.47 12.62
CA GLY A 48 -4.31 20.48 11.38
C GLY A 48 -4.84 21.50 10.37
N LEU A 49 -4.14 21.61 9.24
CA LEU A 49 -4.58 22.45 8.11
C LEU A 49 -5.96 22.04 7.57
N MET A 50 -6.24 20.73 7.56
CA MET A 50 -7.52 20.15 7.13
C MET A 50 -8.00 19.10 8.13
N PRO A 51 -8.62 19.51 9.25
CA PRO A 51 -8.90 18.58 10.32
C PRO A 51 -9.82 17.41 9.91
N VAL A 52 -9.46 16.19 10.29
CA VAL A 52 -10.29 14.99 10.10
C VAL A 52 -11.62 15.01 10.87
N PRO A 53 -11.71 15.50 12.12
CA PRO A 53 -12.97 15.47 12.88
C PRO A 53 -14.17 16.16 12.20
N PRO A 54 -14.06 17.35 11.59
CA PRO A 54 -15.15 17.91 10.79
C PRO A 54 -15.36 17.14 9.49
N PHE A 55 -14.31 16.62 8.84
CA PHE A 55 -14.42 15.86 7.58
C PHE A 55 -15.33 14.63 7.73
N VAL A 56 -15.08 13.78 8.74
CA VAL A 56 -15.87 12.55 8.98
C VAL A 56 -17.32 12.80 9.40
N ARG A 57 -17.67 14.05 9.76
CA ARG A 57 -19.06 14.45 10.03
C ARG A 57 -19.82 14.82 8.76
N HIS A 58 -19.12 15.27 7.73
CA HIS A 58 -19.73 15.70 6.46
C HIS A 58 -19.69 14.61 5.39
N VAL A 59 -18.67 13.76 5.40
CA VAL A 59 -18.53 12.65 4.45
C VAL A 59 -19.02 11.36 5.11
N PRO A 60 -19.94 10.61 4.49
CA PRO A 60 -20.43 9.36 5.07
C PRO A 60 -19.36 8.26 5.01
N PHE A 61 -19.40 7.34 5.98
CA PHE A 61 -18.47 6.20 6.06
C PHE A 61 -18.45 5.35 4.78
N ARG A 62 -19.57 5.27 4.04
CA ARG A 62 -19.66 4.51 2.78
C ARG A 62 -18.76 5.07 1.68
N GLU A 63 -18.49 6.37 1.68
CA GLU A 63 -17.63 7.04 0.70
C GLU A 63 -16.16 7.05 1.15
N SER A 64 -15.93 7.06 2.46
CA SER A 64 -14.59 7.13 3.06
C SER A 64 -14.46 6.13 4.22
N PRO A 65 -14.41 4.80 3.97
CA PRO A 65 -14.36 3.83 5.06
C PRO A 65 -13.02 3.92 5.78
N SER A 66 -13.01 4.29 7.06
CA SER A 66 -11.79 4.34 7.87
C SER A 66 -12.04 4.05 9.35
N LEU A 67 -11.01 3.56 10.05
CA LEU A 67 -11.03 3.41 11.51
C LEU A 67 -11.24 4.74 12.24
N PHE A 68 -10.86 5.84 11.60
CA PHE A 68 -10.90 7.19 12.15
C PHE A 68 -12.30 7.80 12.19
N PHE A 69 -13.31 7.16 11.59
CA PHE A 69 -14.71 7.50 11.87
C PHE A 69 -15.09 7.24 13.32
N PHE A 70 -14.58 6.16 13.93
CA PHE A 70 -14.93 5.78 15.30
C PHE A 70 -14.15 6.58 16.34
N PHE A 71 -12.90 6.90 16.03
CA PHE A 71 -12.00 7.62 16.94
C PHE A 71 -11.23 8.74 16.21
N PRO A 72 -11.90 9.84 15.81
CA PRO A 72 -11.25 10.97 15.13
C PRO A 72 -10.48 11.83 16.14
N ARG A 73 -9.41 11.29 16.71
CA ARG A 73 -8.56 11.97 17.71
C ARG A 73 -7.09 11.82 17.39
N ASP A 74 -6.30 12.83 17.75
CA ASP A 74 -4.84 12.85 17.53
C ASP A 74 -4.14 11.60 18.10
N ARG A 75 -4.61 11.13 19.26
CA ARG A 75 -4.06 9.91 19.90
C ARG A 75 -4.29 8.66 19.05
N ALA A 76 -5.47 8.53 18.44
CA ALA A 76 -5.77 7.38 17.58
C ALA A 76 -4.88 7.39 16.34
N PHE A 77 -4.70 8.57 15.71
CA PHE A 77 -3.80 8.73 14.56
C PHE A 77 -2.37 8.32 14.92
N ALA A 78 -1.85 8.82 16.05
CA ALA A 78 -0.49 8.50 16.49
C ALA A 78 -0.31 7.01 16.79
N ILE A 79 -1.26 6.39 17.51
CA ILE A 79 -1.21 4.96 17.84
C ILE A 79 -1.24 4.12 16.55
N CYS A 80 -2.17 4.39 15.64
CA CYS A 80 -2.27 3.68 14.36
C CYS A 80 -1.01 3.84 13.51
N ALA A 81 -0.41 5.04 13.48
CA ALA A 81 0.82 5.30 12.74
C ALA A 81 1.99 4.51 13.32
N TRP A 82 2.17 4.52 14.66
CA TRP A 82 3.23 3.76 15.32
C TRP A 82 3.05 2.23 15.21
N ILE A 83 1.82 1.73 15.26
CA ILE A 83 1.53 0.32 14.97
C ILE A 83 1.97 0.00 13.53
N GLY A 84 1.64 0.85 12.57
CA GLY A 84 2.07 0.71 11.19
C GLY A 84 3.60 0.68 11.03
N VAL A 85 4.32 1.56 11.73
CA VAL A 85 5.80 1.56 11.78
C VAL A 85 6.31 0.21 12.31
N ALA A 86 5.80 -0.23 13.47
CA ALA A 86 6.26 -1.47 14.11
C ALA A 86 6.02 -2.71 13.23
N LEU A 87 4.83 -2.83 12.64
CA LEU A 87 4.46 -3.93 11.76
C LEU A 87 5.27 -3.92 10.45
N SER A 88 5.52 -2.74 9.87
CA SER A 88 6.35 -2.62 8.66
C SER A 88 7.80 -3.00 8.94
N ALA A 89 8.36 -2.55 10.08
CA ALA A 89 9.70 -2.94 10.52
C ALA A 89 9.80 -4.47 10.73
N LEU A 90 8.74 -5.10 11.25
CA LEU A 90 8.69 -6.55 11.42
C LEU A 90 8.78 -7.30 10.09
N ILE A 91 8.10 -6.83 9.03
CA ILE A 91 8.22 -7.38 7.67
C ILE A 91 9.65 -7.19 7.15
N VAL A 92 10.19 -5.97 7.23
CA VAL A 92 11.53 -5.65 6.72
C VAL A 92 12.60 -6.50 7.40
N SER A 93 12.46 -6.75 8.70
CA SER A 93 13.38 -7.62 9.46
C SER A 93 13.34 -9.11 9.05
N GLY A 94 12.28 -9.54 8.34
CA GLY A 94 12.07 -10.94 7.97
C GLY A 94 11.55 -11.85 9.09
N PHE A 95 11.29 -11.31 10.28
CA PHE A 95 10.76 -12.11 11.39
C PHE A 95 9.34 -12.63 11.11
N ALA A 96 8.56 -11.87 10.35
CA ALA A 96 7.20 -12.25 9.93
C ALA A 96 7.17 -13.47 8.99
N ASP A 97 8.27 -13.73 8.27
CA ASP A 97 8.36 -14.75 7.21
C ASP A 97 8.32 -16.19 7.75
N ARG A 98 8.43 -16.36 9.08
CA ARG A 98 8.40 -17.67 9.75
C ARG A 98 7.04 -18.36 9.65
N TYR A 99 5.95 -17.60 9.62
CA TYR A 99 4.59 -18.16 9.61
C TYR A 99 3.71 -17.48 8.55
N SER A 100 3.24 -18.24 7.57
CA SER A 100 2.43 -17.72 6.44
C SER A 100 1.16 -16.98 6.87
N TRP A 101 0.45 -17.50 7.86
CA TRP A 101 -0.77 -16.87 8.36
C TRP A 101 -0.49 -15.54 9.09
N LEU A 102 0.66 -15.45 9.78
CA LEU A 102 1.08 -14.25 10.48
C LEU A 102 1.44 -13.15 9.48
N LEU A 103 2.21 -13.50 8.43
CA LEU A 103 2.56 -12.54 7.38
C LEU A 103 1.32 -12.00 6.67
N LEU A 104 0.35 -12.85 6.34
CA LEU A 104 -0.94 -12.45 5.79
C LEU A 104 -1.69 -11.48 6.73
N ALA A 105 -1.76 -11.82 8.03
CA ALA A 105 -2.42 -10.98 9.03
C ALA A 105 -1.74 -9.60 9.17
N ILE A 106 -0.40 -9.56 9.19
CA ILE A 106 0.35 -8.30 9.28
C ILE A 106 0.08 -7.43 8.05
N TRP A 107 0.13 -7.99 6.83
CA TRP A 107 -0.20 -7.25 5.61
C TRP A 107 -1.64 -6.74 5.61
N ALA A 108 -2.61 -7.55 6.06
CA ALA A 108 -4.00 -7.13 6.16
C ALA A 108 -4.16 -5.95 7.14
N VAL A 109 -3.51 -6.02 8.30
CA VAL A 109 -3.55 -4.92 9.29
C VAL A 109 -2.89 -3.66 8.74
N LEU A 110 -1.71 -3.76 8.13
CA LEU A 110 -1.03 -2.64 7.48
C LEU A 110 -1.91 -1.98 6.42
N TRP A 111 -2.55 -2.80 5.58
CA TRP A 111 -3.45 -2.32 4.55
C TRP A 111 -4.65 -1.58 5.13
N VAL A 112 -5.33 -2.14 6.14
CA VAL A 112 -6.49 -1.48 6.79
C VAL A 112 -6.08 -0.18 7.48
N LEU A 113 -4.93 -0.17 8.17
CA LEU A 113 -4.40 1.03 8.82
C LEU A 113 -4.10 2.10 7.78
N TYR A 114 -3.37 1.77 6.73
CA TYR A 114 -2.98 2.74 5.70
C TYR A 114 -4.18 3.24 4.92
N LEU A 115 -5.13 2.36 4.58
CA LEU A 115 -6.38 2.74 3.93
C LEU A 115 -7.16 3.74 4.79
N SER A 116 -7.13 3.57 6.11
CA SER A 116 -7.77 4.50 7.03
C SER A 116 -7.15 5.89 6.97
N PHE A 117 -5.82 6.00 6.84
CA PHE A 117 -5.13 7.28 6.63
C PHE A 117 -5.48 7.91 5.29
N VAL A 118 -5.42 7.12 4.22
CA VAL A 118 -5.69 7.59 2.85
C VAL A 118 -7.12 8.12 2.72
N ASN A 119 -8.11 7.37 3.23
CA ASN A 119 -9.52 7.74 3.07
C ASN A 119 -9.90 9.05 3.77
N VAL A 120 -9.24 9.41 4.89
CA VAL A 120 -9.48 10.69 5.57
C VAL A 120 -8.46 11.77 5.23
N GLY A 121 -7.45 11.44 4.41
CA GLY A 121 -6.28 12.28 4.19
C GLY A 121 -6.47 13.41 3.17
N GLN A 122 -7.69 13.56 2.63
CA GLN A 122 -8.12 14.68 1.78
C GLN A 122 -7.10 14.97 0.66
N ILE A 123 -6.78 16.24 0.36
CA ILE A 123 -5.83 16.55 -0.71
C ILE A 123 -4.40 16.06 -0.44
N PHE A 124 -3.98 15.87 0.81
CA PHE A 124 -2.61 15.45 1.13
C PHE A 124 -2.36 13.98 0.83
N TYR A 125 -3.38 13.13 0.92
CA TYR A 125 -3.32 11.70 0.57
C TYR A 125 -4.09 11.35 -0.72
N GLY A 126 -4.53 12.36 -1.48
CA GLY A 126 -5.28 12.17 -2.74
C GLY A 126 -4.41 11.83 -3.95
N PHE A 127 -3.09 11.68 -3.76
CA PHE A 127 -2.15 11.45 -4.84
C PHE A 127 -2.09 9.97 -5.25
N GLY A 128 -1.79 9.71 -6.53
CA GLY A 128 -1.82 8.36 -7.09
C GLY A 128 -0.86 7.36 -6.43
N TRP A 129 0.25 7.82 -5.84
CA TRP A 129 1.19 6.95 -5.13
C TRP A 129 0.59 6.30 -3.89
N GLU A 130 -0.40 6.93 -3.24
CA GLU A 130 -1.09 6.35 -2.08
C GLU A 130 -1.91 5.13 -2.47
N SER A 131 -2.69 5.26 -3.55
CA SER A 131 -3.47 4.17 -4.14
C SER A 131 -2.56 3.04 -4.67
N ILE A 132 -1.42 3.38 -5.27
CA ILE A 132 -0.43 2.39 -5.73
C ILE A 132 0.14 1.60 -4.55
N LEU A 133 0.47 2.27 -3.43
CA LEU A 133 1.00 1.59 -2.25
C LEU A 133 -0.04 0.66 -1.61
N LEU A 134 -1.31 1.09 -1.54
CA LEU A 134 -2.42 0.24 -1.07
C LEU A 134 -2.59 -1.00 -1.95
N GLU A 135 -2.53 -0.83 -3.27
CA GLU A 135 -2.63 -1.94 -4.21
C GLU A 135 -1.44 -2.91 -4.09
N ALA A 136 -0.22 -2.39 -3.98
CA ALA A 136 0.98 -3.19 -3.74
C ALA A 136 0.92 -3.95 -2.40
N GLY A 137 0.41 -3.32 -1.33
CA GLY A 137 0.22 -3.95 -0.02
C GLY A 137 -0.82 -5.08 -0.07
N ALA A 138 -1.92 -4.87 -0.77
CA ALA A 138 -2.94 -5.90 -0.99
C ALA A 138 -2.36 -7.11 -1.73
N TYR A 139 -1.53 -6.90 -2.75
CA TYR A 139 -0.86 -7.99 -3.47
C TYR A 139 0.17 -8.70 -2.59
N SER A 140 0.90 -7.94 -1.77
CA SER A 140 1.93 -8.48 -0.87
C SER A 140 1.38 -9.44 0.17
N ALA A 141 0.12 -9.26 0.58
CA ALA A 141 -0.59 -10.18 1.46
C ALA A 141 -0.64 -11.62 0.90
N PHE A 142 -0.60 -11.77 -0.43
CA PHE A 142 -0.70 -13.07 -1.12
C PHE A 142 0.64 -13.60 -1.65
N LEU A 143 1.77 -12.92 -1.37
CA LEU A 143 3.10 -13.37 -1.81
C LEU A 143 3.52 -14.73 -1.21
N GLY A 144 2.99 -15.07 -0.03
CA GLY A 144 3.38 -16.26 0.73
C GLY A 144 4.67 -16.07 1.54
N ALA A 145 4.85 -16.87 2.58
CA ALA A 145 6.00 -16.78 3.48
C ALA A 145 7.16 -17.70 3.08
N SER A 146 8.17 -17.83 3.94
CA SER A 146 9.39 -18.59 3.63
C SER A 146 9.08 -20.03 3.20
N GLY A 147 9.75 -20.51 2.14
CA GLY A 147 9.55 -21.85 1.58
C GLY A 147 8.39 -21.98 0.59
N THR A 148 7.64 -20.91 0.32
CA THR A 148 6.66 -20.89 -0.78
C THR A 148 7.31 -20.38 -2.07
N ASN A 149 7.09 -21.09 -3.17
CA ASN A 149 7.38 -20.56 -4.50
C ASN A 149 6.35 -19.45 -4.77
N GLY A 150 6.83 -18.23 -5.01
CA GLY A 150 5.97 -17.06 -5.18
C GLY A 150 4.84 -17.34 -6.17
N GLN A 151 3.61 -16.98 -5.80
CA GLN A 151 2.45 -17.29 -6.64
C GLN A 151 2.55 -16.55 -7.98
N VAL A 152 2.55 -17.32 -9.09
CA VAL A 152 2.70 -16.78 -10.45
C VAL A 152 1.68 -15.67 -10.73
N ALA A 153 0.43 -15.85 -10.27
CA ALA A 153 -0.62 -14.85 -10.39
C ALA A 153 -0.25 -13.51 -9.71
N VAL A 154 0.30 -13.55 -8.50
CA VAL A 154 0.72 -12.35 -7.76
C VAL A 154 1.90 -11.66 -8.44
N MET A 155 2.84 -12.43 -9.00
CA MET A 155 3.93 -11.86 -9.81
C MET A 155 3.41 -11.12 -11.04
N TRP A 156 2.40 -11.65 -11.72
CA TRP A 156 1.73 -10.97 -12.83
C TRP A 156 0.98 -9.72 -12.39
N LEU A 157 0.34 -9.72 -11.22
CA LEU A 157 -0.28 -8.52 -10.64
C LEU A 157 0.76 -7.42 -10.38
N PHE A 158 1.93 -7.75 -9.84
CA PHE A 158 3.02 -6.77 -9.69
C PHE A 158 3.55 -6.27 -11.02
N ARG A 159 3.72 -7.14 -12.03
CA ARG A 159 4.11 -6.72 -13.39
C ARG A 159 3.08 -5.77 -14.00
N TRP A 160 1.79 -6.07 -13.82
CA TRP A 160 0.70 -5.21 -14.26
C TRP A 160 0.69 -3.86 -13.55
N LEU A 161 0.93 -3.85 -12.23
CA LEU A 161 1.07 -2.63 -11.45
C LEU A 161 2.21 -1.77 -12.00
N LEU A 162 3.41 -2.34 -12.17
CA LEU A 162 4.57 -1.63 -12.71
C LEU A 162 4.31 -1.08 -14.11
N PHE A 163 3.67 -1.88 -14.97
CA PHE A 163 3.26 -1.42 -16.28
C PHE A 163 2.34 -0.20 -16.20
N ARG A 164 1.28 -0.24 -15.38
CA ARG A 164 0.36 0.90 -15.21
C ARG A 164 1.04 2.13 -14.65
N VAL A 165 2.00 1.98 -13.74
CA VAL A 165 2.77 3.11 -13.21
C VAL A 165 3.59 3.76 -14.31
N MET A 166 4.41 3.00 -15.03
CA MET A 166 5.29 3.52 -16.07
C MET A 166 4.51 4.10 -17.26
N PHE A 167 3.53 3.34 -17.74
CA PHE A 167 2.70 3.75 -18.87
C PHE A 167 1.79 4.93 -18.52
N GLY A 168 1.17 4.90 -17.33
CA GLY A 168 0.31 5.99 -16.84
C GLY A 168 1.06 7.31 -16.70
N ALA A 169 2.30 7.29 -16.19
CA ALA A 169 3.14 8.49 -16.13
C ALA A 169 3.41 9.07 -17.53
N GLY A 170 3.66 8.21 -18.53
CA GLY A 170 3.81 8.62 -19.93
C GLY A 170 2.53 9.25 -20.51
N LEU A 171 1.37 8.63 -20.27
CA LEU A 171 0.09 9.14 -20.75
C LEU A 171 -0.28 10.50 -20.13
N ILE A 172 0.05 10.72 -18.86
CA ILE A 172 -0.17 12.02 -18.20
C ILE A 172 0.62 13.12 -18.92
N LYS A 173 1.89 12.84 -19.30
CA LYS A 173 2.73 13.77 -20.04
C LYS A 173 2.17 14.07 -21.43
N LEU A 174 1.83 13.03 -22.19
CA LEU A 174 1.23 13.16 -23.52
C LEU A 174 -0.10 13.95 -23.50
N ARG A 175 -0.90 13.79 -22.43
CA ARG A 175 -2.13 14.56 -22.25
C ARG A 175 -1.86 16.02 -21.88
N GLY A 176 -0.85 16.27 -21.05
CA GLY A 176 -0.62 17.55 -20.39
C GLY A 176 -0.03 18.65 -21.26
N ASP A 177 0.83 18.30 -22.23
CA ASP A 177 1.52 19.30 -23.07
C ASP A 177 1.78 18.74 -24.48
N SER A 178 1.72 19.60 -25.50
CA SER A 178 2.00 19.23 -26.89
C SER A 178 3.49 18.97 -27.12
N CYS A 179 4.40 19.54 -26.31
CA CYS A 179 5.84 19.29 -26.44
C CYS A 179 6.20 17.79 -26.37
N TRP A 180 5.49 17.00 -25.56
CA TRP A 180 5.67 15.55 -25.47
C TRP A 180 5.18 14.79 -26.71
N ARG A 181 4.28 15.39 -27.50
CA ARG A 181 3.79 14.84 -28.78
C ARG A 181 4.65 15.28 -29.95
N ASP A 182 5.11 16.53 -29.89
CA ASP A 182 5.86 17.19 -30.95
C ASP A 182 7.38 16.95 -30.82
N LEU A 183 7.82 16.33 -29.73
CA LEU A 183 9.23 16.00 -29.41
C LEU A 183 10.14 17.24 -29.36
N THR A 184 9.62 18.34 -28.84
CA THR A 184 10.30 19.63 -28.65
C THR A 184 10.66 19.88 -27.20
#